data_AF-A0A7J4B0Z2-F1
#
_entry.id   AF-A0A7J4B0Z2-F1
#
_cell.length_a   1.000
_cell.length_b   1.000
_cell.length_c   1.000
_cell.angle_alpha   90.00
_cell.angle_beta   90.00
_cell.angle_gamma   90.00
#
_symmetry.space_group_name_H-M   'P 1'
#
loop_
_entity.id
_entity.type
_entity.pdbx_description
1 polymer ?
#
loop_
_entity_poly.entity_id
_entity_poly.type
_entity_poly.pdbx_seq_one_letter_code
_entity_poly.pdbx_strand_id
1 'polypeptide(L)'
;MKLVLITGLKEIDKKAIARLVLQRVGQNFKHIDIDSMVRIKTDLKDMDKIRSYISTSYKKIGKEIVKNLKNEANNIIITGSASLETIYGYYPLITKDFFKTFNPDLIILMEIDPSVLSKDEIEITRLKNQQIINRNYLILYSIVSGAFFRIVKIEKGNIMDSVEYISSILREI
;
A
#
# COMPACT_ATOMS: atom_id res chain seq x y z
N MET A 1 -5.27 19.16 0.99
CA MET A 1 -4.47 17.98 1.36
C MET A 1 -5.08 16.77 0.67
N LYS A 2 -4.26 16.02 -0.07
CA LYS A 2 -4.62 14.74 -0.66
C LYS A 2 -3.93 13.60 0.08
N LEU A 3 -4.63 12.48 0.25
CA LEU A 3 -4.08 11.25 0.82
C LEU A 3 -4.09 10.16 -0.24
N VAL A 4 -2.90 9.67 -0.59
CA VAL A 4 -2.71 8.61 -1.57
C VAL A 4 -2.20 7.36 -0.87
N LEU A 5 -2.90 6.25 -1.04
CA LEU A 5 -2.45 4.93 -0.62
C LEU A 5 -1.75 4.24 -1.79
N ILE A 6 -0.47 3.93 -1.65
CA ILE A 6 0.28 3.08 -2.57
C ILE A 6 0.48 1.72 -1.91
N THR A 7 -0.08 0.67 -2.50
CA THR A 7 -0.08 -0.66 -1.91
C THR A 7 0.19 -1.76 -2.94
N GLY A 8 0.38 -3.00 -2.48
CA GLY A 8 0.72 -4.13 -3.33
C GLY A 8 1.22 -5.32 -2.52
N LEU A 9 1.80 -6.28 -3.23
CA LEU A 9 2.54 -7.39 -2.63
C LEU A 9 3.69 -6.88 -1.75
N LYS A 10 4.09 -7.65 -0.73
CA LYS A 10 5.18 -7.28 0.19
C LYS A 10 6.51 -7.16 -0.55
N GLU A 11 6.70 -8.01 -1.55
CA GLU A 11 7.88 -8.21 -2.37
C GLU A 11 8.21 -6.99 -3.26
N ILE A 12 7.24 -6.12 -3.52
CA ILE A 12 7.45 -4.87 -4.28
C ILE A 12 8.01 -3.80 -3.33
N ASP A 13 9.13 -3.16 -3.64
CA ASP A 13 9.67 -2.06 -2.82
C ASP A 13 8.92 -0.73 -3.04
N LYS A 14 7.69 -0.70 -2.51
CA LYS A 14 6.76 0.43 -2.56
C LYS A 14 7.39 1.69 -1.97
N LYS A 15 8.24 1.54 -0.95
CA LYS A 15 8.94 2.66 -0.28
C LYS A 15 9.97 3.28 -1.21
N ALA A 16 10.81 2.47 -1.86
CA ALA A 16 11.77 2.98 -2.82
C ALA A 16 11.07 3.68 -4.00
N ILE A 17 10.02 3.06 -4.55
CA ILE A 17 9.24 3.65 -5.64
C ILE A 17 8.61 4.99 -5.21
N ALA A 18 7.97 5.04 -4.03
CA ALA A 18 7.39 6.28 -3.52
C ALA A 18 8.44 7.39 -3.36
N ARG A 19 9.65 7.07 -2.88
CA ARG A 19 10.74 8.07 -2.79
C ARG A 19 11.16 8.61 -4.16
N LEU A 20 11.30 7.74 -5.16
CA LEU A 20 11.62 8.16 -6.53
C LEU A 20 10.53 9.03 -7.13
N VAL A 21 9.26 8.68 -6.88
CA VAL A 21 8.11 9.48 -7.29
C VAL A 21 8.17 10.87 -6.65
N LEU A 22 8.42 10.95 -5.34
CA LEU A 22 8.48 12.19 -4.58
C LEU A 22 9.59 13.15 -5.05
N GLN A 23 10.73 12.60 -5.48
CA GLN A 23 11.81 13.40 -6.07
C GLN A 23 11.40 14.11 -7.36
N ARG A 24 10.35 13.63 -8.05
CA ARG A 24 9.88 14.15 -9.35
C ARG A 24 8.65 15.05 -9.26
N VAL A 25 7.79 14.85 -8.27
CA VAL A 25 6.47 15.50 -8.24
C VAL A 25 6.55 16.98 -7.87
N GLY A 26 7.66 17.45 -7.26
CA GLY A 26 7.88 18.87 -6.94
C GLY A 26 6.91 19.47 -5.90
N GLN A 27 5.84 18.75 -5.55
CA GLN A 27 4.90 19.09 -4.50
C GLN A 27 5.39 18.60 -3.13
N ASN A 28 4.91 19.26 -2.07
CA ASN A 28 5.26 18.89 -0.70
C ASN A 28 4.42 17.69 -0.25
N PHE A 29 4.93 16.49 -0.49
CA PHE A 29 4.33 15.26 0.00
C PHE A 29 5.10 14.70 1.19
N LYS A 30 4.38 14.28 2.22
CA LYS A 30 4.94 13.49 3.31
C LYS A 30 4.76 12.01 3.03
N HIS A 31 5.83 11.24 3.17
CA HIS A 31 5.79 9.78 3.05
C HIS A 31 5.64 9.12 4.42
N ILE A 32 4.65 8.24 4.54
CA ILE A 32 4.40 7.37 5.69
C ILE A 32 4.48 5.91 5.21
N ASP A 33 5.35 5.12 5.82
CA ASP A 33 5.56 3.71 5.45
C ASP A 33 5.05 2.76 6.53
N ILE A 34 3.86 2.19 6.30
CA ILE A 34 3.18 1.27 7.20
C ILE A 34 4.05 0.06 7.52
N ASP A 35 4.67 -0.55 6.51
CA ASP A 35 5.41 -1.80 6.71
C ASP A 35 6.60 -1.60 7.67
N SER A 36 7.28 -0.45 7.58
CA SER A 36 8.38 -0.09 8.49
C SER A 36 7.94 0.26 9.91
N MET A 37 6.76 0.87 10.07
CA MET A 37 6.24 1.26 11.40
C MET A 37 5.89 0.05 12.26
N VAL A 38 5.74 -1.11 11.63
CA VAL A 38 5.12 -2.24 12.30
C VAL A 38 5.95 -3.52 12.24
N ARG A 39 7.04 -3.65 11.48
CA ARG A 39 7.91 -4.85 11.47
C ARG A 39 7.10 -6.15 11.47
N ILE A 40 6.33 -6.40 10.41
CA ILE A 40 5.46 -7.59 10.30
C ILE A 40 6.33 -8.83 10.49
N LYS A 41 6.23 -9.46 11.66
CA LYS A 41 6.82 -10.78 11.89
C LYS A 41 5.92 -11.77 11.17
N THR A 42 6.47 -12.39 10.13
CA THR A 42 5.78 -13.40 9.31
C THR A 42 5.43 -14.67 10.08
N ASP A 43 5.94 -14.83 11.30
CA ASP A 43 5.74 -16.02 12.14
C ASP A 43 4.56 -15.90 13.12
N LEU A 44 3.67 -14.92 12.92
CA LEU A 44 2.47 -14.81 13.73
C LEU A 44 1.47 -15.92 13.36
N LYS A 45 1.54 -17.06 14.06
CA LYS A 45 0.57 -18.16 13.95
C LYS A 45 -0.74 -17.92 14.72
N ASP A 46 -0.81 -16.81 15.44
CA ASP A 46 -1.89 -16.47 16.37
C ASP A 46 -2.74 -15.34 15.79
N MET A 47 -4.02 -15.63 15.51
CA MET A 47 -4.95 -14.68 14.90
C MET A 47 -5.15 -13.41 15.74
N ASP A 48 -5.17 -13.54 17.06
CA ASP A 48 -5.42 -12.40 17.95
C ASP A 48 -4.20 -11.48 18.00
N LYS A 49 -3.00 -12.06 17.92
CA LYS A 49 -1.78 -11.25 17.73
C LYS A 49 -1.81 -10.50 16.41
N ILE A 50 -2.25 -11.11 15.32
CA ILE A 50 -2.38 -10.44 14.02
C ILE A 50 -3.40 -9.28 14.08
N ARG A 51 -4.55 -9.49 14.73
CA ARG A 51 -5.59 -8.44 14.88
C ARG A 51 -5.11 -7.28 15.76
N SER A 52 -4.56 -7.60 16.93
CA SER A 52 -4.00 -6.62 17.87
C SER A 52 -2.87 -5.81 17.23
N TYR A 53 -2.04 -6.49 16.44
CA TYR A 53 -0.96 -5.90 15.66
C TYR A 53 -1.48 -4.83 14.69
N ILE A 54 -2.47 -5.16 13.84
CA ILE A 54 -3.07 -4.19 12.92
C ILE A 54 -3.66 -3.00 13.65
N SER A 55 -4.44 -3.24 14.70
CA SER A 55 -5.09 -2.17 15.46
C SER A 55 -4.06 -1.18 16.01
N THR A 56 -2.95 -1.70 16.53
CA THR A 56 -1.84 -0.89 17.03
C THR A 56 -1.16 -0.09 15.91
N SER A 57 -1.00 -0.67 14.72
CA SER A 57 -0.47 0.02 13.54
C SER A 57 -1.30 1.23 13.16
N TYR A 58 -2.60 1.08 13.03
CA TYR A 58 -3.47 2.18 12.62
C TYR A 58 -3.50 3.30 13.65
N LYS A 59 -3.43 2.97 14.94
CA LYS A 59 -3.26 4.00 15.99
C LYS A 59 -1.96 4.80 15.80
N LYS A 60 -0.85 4.15 15.46
CA LYS A 60 0.43 4.83 15.19
C LYS A 60 0.36 5.68 13.92
N ILE A 61 -0.18 5.14 12.84
CA ILE A 61 -0.38 5.85 11.56
C ILE A 61 -1.26 7.08 11.78
N GLY A 62 -2.36 6.94 12.52
CA GLY A 62 -3.22 8.08 12.86
C GLY A 62 -2.52 9.15 13.67
N LYS A 63 -1.68 8.78 14.65
CA LYS A 63 -0.85 9.76 15.37
C LYS A 63 0.11 10.50 14.43
N GLU A 64 0.76 9.80 13.50
CA GLU A 64 1.66 10.41 12.53
C GLU A 64 0.90 11.31 11.55
N ILE A 65 -0.26 10.90 11.03
CA ILE A 65 -1.09 11.74 10.17
C ILE A 65 -1.56 12.99 10.93
N VAL A 66 -2.07 12.86 12.15
CA VAL A 66 -2.49 14.01 12.99
C VAL A 66 -1.32 14.95 13.28
N LYS A 67 -0.13 14.41 13.55
CA LYS A 67 1.08 15.22 13.74
C LYS A 67 1.43 16.00 12.46
N ASN A 68 1.27 15.39 11.30
CA ASN A 68 1.55 16.03 10.00
C ASN A 68 0.44 17.01 9.58
N LEU A 69 -0.81 16.76 9.98
CA LEU A 69 -1.94 17.66 9.76
C LEU A 69 -1.74 19.02 10.44
N LYS A 70 -1.11 19.05 11.62
CA LYS A 70 -0.79 20.30 12.33
C LYS A 70 0.22 21.20 11.61
N ASN A 71 0.88 20.70 10.55
CA ASN A 71 1.84 21.46 9.76
C ASN A 71 1.24 21.96 8.41
N GLU A 72 -0.10 21.86 8.26
CA GLU A 72 -1.01 22.48 7.26
C GLU A 72 -0.71 22.47 5.74
N ALA A 73 0.42 21.98 5.23
CA ALA A 73 0.73 22.16 3.80
C ALA A 73 0.99 20.90 2.97
N ASN A 74 0.95 19.69 3.55
CA ASN A 74 1.51 18.51 2.87
C ASN A 74 0.45 17.51 2.43
N ASN A 75 0.47 17.16 1.15
CA ASN A 75 -0.17 15.94 0.67
C ASN A 75 0.52 14.72 1.34
N ILE A 76 -0.18 13.61 1.48
CA ILE A 76 0.33 12.42 2.18
C ILE A 76 0.35 11.23 1.23
N ILE A 77 1.50 10.58 1.12
CA ILE A 77 1.61 9.25 0.54
C ILE A 77 1.78 8.24 1.67
N ILE A 78 0.90 7.25 1.69
CA ILE A 78 1.00 6.10 2.57
C ILE A 78 1.43 4.90 1.72
N THR A 79 2.52 4.24 2.08
CA THR A 79 2.91 2.96 1.48
C THR A 79 2.70 1.81 2.45
N GLY A 80 2.28 0.66 1.95
CA GLY A 80 2.21 -0.56 2.76
C GLY A 80 1.76 -1.78 1.97
N SER A 81 1.96 -2.95 2.54
CA SER A 81 1.46 -4.20 1.97
C SER A 81 -0.08 -4.26 2.09
N ALA A 82 -0.74 -4.74 1.04
CA ALA A 82 -2.20 -4.78 0.97
C ALA A 82 -2.77 -5.85 1.92
N SER A 83 -2.22 -7.06 1.82
CA SER A 83 -2.59 -8.21 2.65
C SER A 83 -1.34 -8.94 3.13
N LEU A 84 -1.53 -9.76 4.15
CA LEU A 84 -0.56 -10.74 4.63
C LEU A 84 -1.14 -12.12 4.39
N GLU A 85 -0.34 -13.01 3.80
CA GLU A 85 -0.69 -14.43 3.79
C GLU A 85 -0.29 -15.06 5.12
N THR A 86 -1.18 -15.90 5.63
CA THR A 86 -1.06 -16.59 6.91
C THR A 86 -1.43 -18.06 6.73
N ILE A 87 -1.17 -18.87 7.74
CA ILE A 87 -1.62 -20.28 7.75
C ILE A 87 -3.15 -20.44 7.68
N TYR A 88 -3.91 -19.36 7.92
CA TYR A 88 -5.37 -19.34 7.86
C TYR A 88 -5.92 -18.72 6.55
N GLY A 89 -5.03 -18.43 5.60
CA GLY A 89 -5.35 -17.69 4.37
C GLY A 89 -4.92 -16.23 4.43
N TYR A 90 -5.58 -15.38 3.65
CA TYR A 90 -5.18 -13.99 3.46
C TYR A 90 -5.86 -13.07 4.47
N TYR A 91 -5.04 -12.28 5.16
CA TYR A 91 -5.50 -11.28 6.10
C TYR A 91 -5.29 -9.87 5.52
N PRO A 92 -6.38 -9.08 5.31
CA PRO A 92 -6.25 -7.71 4.81
C PRO A 92 -5.53 -6.81 5.82
N LEU A 93 -4.44 -6.19 5.39
CA LEU A 93 -3.69 -5.20 6.17
C LEU A 93 -4.23 -3.78 5.98
N ILE A 94 -5.03 -3.55 4.94
CA ILE A 94 -5.78 -2.32 4.70
C ILE A 94 -7.27 -2.65 4.87
N THR A 95 -7.79 -2.45 6.08
CA THR A 95 -9.14 -2.85 6.48
C THR A 95 -10.16 -1.73 6.29
N LYS A 96 -11.44 -2.05 6.46
CA LYS A 96 -12.54 -1.06 6.53
C LYS A 96 -12.23 0.10 7.49
N ASP A 97 -11.64 -0.19 8.64
CA ASP A 97 -11.33 0.83 9.64
C ASP A 97 -10.23 1.79 9.17
N PHE A 98 -9.27 1.29 8.38
CA PHE A 98 -8.30 2.16 7.69
C PHE A 98 -9.02 3.14 6.78
N PHE A 99 -9.93 2.67 5.92
CA PHE A 99 -10.65 3.54 4.98
C PHE A 99 -11.57 4.54 5.69
N LYS A 100 -12.26 4.11 6.75
CA LYS A 100 -13.07 5.02 7.59
C LYS A 100 -12.24 6.09 8.29
N THR A 101 -11.03 5.74 8.73
CA THR A 101 -10.18 6.64 9.52
C THR A 101 -9.42 7.62 8.63
N PHE A 102 -8.87 7.14 7.52
CA PHE A 102 -7.92 7.91 6.70
C PHE A 102 -8.52 8.44 5.41
N ASN A 103 -9.62 7.85 4.94
CA ASN A 103 -10.37 8.28 3.75
C ASN A 103 -9.46 8.70 2.56
N PRO A 104 -8.67 7.76 1.99
CA PRO A 104 -7.77 8.08 0.88
C PRO A 104 -8.53 8.65 -0.32
N ASP A 105 -7.97 9.65 -0.99
CA ASP A 105 -8.48 10.18 -2.26
C ASP A 105 -8.18 9.23 -3.43
N LEU A 106 -7.01 8.56 -3.37
CA LEU A 106 -6.51 7.69 -4.42
C LEU A 106 -5.85 6.45 -3.82
N ILE A 107 -6.16 5.30 -4.40
CA ILE A 107 -5.53 4.01 -4.13
C ILE A 107 -4.78 3.59 -5.39
N ILE A 108 -3.48 3.38 -5.27
CA ILE A 108 -2.60 2.84 -6.30
C ILE A 108 -2.21 1.42 -5.87
N LEU A 109 -2.73 0.42 -6.56
CA LEU A 109 -2.32 -0.97 -6.40
C LEU A 109 -1.19 -1.29 -7.39
N MET A 110 0.00 -1.53 -6.87
CA MET A 110 1.15 -2.04 -7.61
C MET A 110 1.02 -3.55 -7.80
N GLU A 111 1.06 -3.97 -9.05
CA GLU A 111 1.09 -5.38 -9.44
C GLU A 111 2.34 -5.68 -10.23
N ILE A 112 2.85 -6.89 -10.13
CA ILE A 112 4.00 -7.39 -10.89
C ILE A 112 3.67 -8.78 -11.42
N ASP A 113 4.31 -9.19 -12.51
CA ASP A 113 4.29 -10.59 -12.92
C ASP A 113 5.03 -11.43 -11.86
N PRO A 114 4.35 -12.38 -11.18
CA PRO A 114 5.00 -13.19 -10.15
C PRO A 114 6.17 -14.05 -10.67
N SER A 115 6.22 -14.35 -11.97
CA SER A 115 7.33 -15.10 -12.59
C SER A 115 8.69 -14.36 -12.55
N VAL A 116 8.65 -13.05 -12.28
CA VAL A 116 9.81 -12.18 -12.06
C VAL A 116 10.34 -12.31 -10.63
N LEU A 117 9.46 -12.58 -9.67
CA LEU A 117 9.78 -12.66 -8.24
C LEU A 117 10.24 -14.07 -7.83
N SER A 118 9.66 -15.11 -8.43
CA SER A 118 9.99 -16.50 -8.14
C SER A 118 10.01 -17.34 -9.41
N LYS A 119 10.74 -18.47 -9.34
CA LYS A 119 10.72 -19.55 -10.35
C LYS A 119 9.94 -20.77 -9.88
N ASP A 120 9.57 -20.82 -8.60
CA ASP A 120 8.72 -21.88 -8.04
C ASP A 120 7.25 -21.65 -8.45
N GLU A 121 6.64 -22.63 -9.10
CA GLU A 121 5.26 -22.55 -9.60
C GLU A 121 4.23 -22.38 -8.47
N ILE A 122 4.50 -22.98 -7.30
CA ILE A 122 3.63 -22.86 -6.12
C ILE A 122 3.64 -21.42 -5.65
N GLU A 123 4.83 -20.83 -5.49
CA GLU A 123 5.01 -19.45 -5.10
C GLU A 123 4.44 -18.46 -6.13
N ILE A 124 4.64 -18.72 -7.43
CA ILE A 124 4.03 -17.92 -8.50
C ILE A 124 2.51 -17.91 -8.38
N THR A 125 1.91 -19.09 -8.16
CA THR A 125 0.46 -19.23 -8.00
C THR A 125 -0.03 -18.52 -6.75
N ARG A 126 0.69 -18.65 -5.64
CA ARG A 126 0.43 -17.96 -4.38
C ARG A 126 0.39 -16.43 -4.56
N LEU A 127 1.42 -15.86 -5.18
CA LEU A 127 1.53 -14.43 -5.45
C LEU A 127 0.44 -13.94 -6.42
N LYS A 128 0.11 -14.72 -7.46
CA LYS A 128 -1.01 -14.42 -8.38
C LYS A 128 -2.33 -14.33 -7.62
N ASN A 129 -2.62 -15.32 -6.78
CA ASN A 129 -3.84 -15.34 -5.96
C ASN A 129 -3.89 -14.15 -5.00
N GLN A 130 -2.77 -13.83 -4.36
CA GLN A 130 -2.70 -12.68 -3.46
C GLN A 130 -2.96 -11.35 -4.19
N GLN A 131 -2.46 -11.15 -5.41
CA GLN A 131 -2.77 -9.95 -6.21
C GLN A 131 -4.26 -9.87 -6.57
N ILE A 132 -4.88 -10.99 -6.95
CA ILE A 132 -6.33 -11.04 -7.24
C ILE A 132 -7.13 -10.64 -6.00
N ILE A 133 -6.80 -11.19 -4.83
CA ILE A 133 -7.47 -10.86 -3.57
C ILE A 133 -7.29 -9.38 -3.24
N ASN A 134 -6.06 -8.87 -3.34
CA ASN A 134 -5.76 -7.45 -3.13
C ASN A 134 -6.61 -6.55 -4.02
N ARG A 135 -6.67 -6.87 -5.32
CA ARG A 135 -7.47 -6.13 -6.29
C ARG A 135 -8.95 -6.11 -5.90
N ASN A 136 -9.51 -7.28 -5.60
CA ASN A 136 -10.94 -7.44 -5.31
C ASN A 136 -11.38 -6.69 -4.05
N TYR A 137 -10.61 -6.76 -2.97
CA TYR A 137 -11.02 -6.09 -1.75
C TYR A 137 -10.73 -4.58 -1.79
N LEU A 138 -9.66 -4.14 -2.48
CA LEU A 138 -9.34 -2.71 -2.58
C LEU A 138 -10.33 -1.95 -3.47
N ILE A 139 -10.79 -2.53 -4.59
CA ILE A 139 -11.86 -1.91 -5.39
C ILE A 139 -13.17 -1.83 -4.59
N LEU A 140 -13.48 -2.85 -3.79
CA LEU A 140 -14.65 -2.81 -2.92
C LEU A 140 -14.56 -1.66 -1.91
N TYR A 141 -13.41 -1.47 -1.28
CA TYR A 141 -13.23 -0.36 -0.35
C TYR A 141 -13.21 1.00 -1.04
N SER A 142 -12.70 1.08 -2.27
CA SER A 142 -12.74 2.33 -3.03
C SER A 142 -14.18 2.78 -3.31
N ILE A 143 -15.10 1.84 -3.57
CA ILE A 143 -16.55 2.13 -3.68
C ILE A 143 -17.08 2.72 -2.37
N VAL A 144 -16.69 2.14 -1.23
CA VAL A 144 -17.21 2.57 0.09
C VAL A 144 -16.61 3.92 0.54
N SER A 145 -15.35 4.21 0.22
CA SER A 145 -14.69 5.47 0.60
C SER A 145 -14.81 6.57 -0.46
N GLY A 146 -15.31 6.27 -1.65
CA GLY A 146 -15.27 7.19 -2.79
C GLY A 146 -13.86 7.44 -3.34
N ALA A 147 -12.89 6.60 -2.98
CA ALA A 147 -11.52 6.74 -3.46
C ALA A 147 -11.42 6.33 -4.93
N PHE A 148 -10.61 7.05 -5.71
CA PHE A 148 -10.20 6.55 -7.02
C PHE A 148 -9.31 5.31 -6.84
N PHE A 149 -9.44 4.33 -7.73
CA PHE A 149 -8.65 3.11 -7.71
C PHE A 149 -7.88 2.96 -9.03
N ARG A 150 -6.57 2.79 -8.94
CA ARG A 150 -5.69 2.59 -10.10
C ARG A 150 -4.77 1.41 -9.88
N ILE A 151 -4.64 0.56 -10.91
CA ILE A 151 -3.63 -0.49 -10.94
C ILE A 151 -2.44 0.02 -11.74
N VAL A 152 -1.23 -0.16 -11.21
CA VAL A 152 0.03 0.15 -11.88
C VAL A 152 0.84 -1.14 -11.96
N LYS A 153 1.14 -1.57 -13.18
CA LYS A 153 2.02 -2.72 -13.40
C LYS A 153 3.47 -2.28 -13.26
N ILE A 154 4.24 -3.03 -12.47
CA ILE A 154 5.67 -2.88 -12.30
C ILE A 154 6.36 -3.89 -13.21
N GLU A 155 7.16 -3.39 -14.14
CA GLU A 155 7.90 -4.23 -15.07
C GLU A 155 9.35 -4.43 -14.61
N LYS A 156 9.85 -5.65 -14.75
CA LYS A 156 11.25 -5.96 -14.42
C LYS A 156 12.17 -5.15 -15.33
N GLY A 157 13.12 -4.43 -14.75
CA GLY A 157 14.08 -3.63 -15.50
C GLY A 157 13.53 -2.30 -16.02
N ASN A 158 12.25 -2.00 -15.78
CA ASN A 158 11.62 -0.75 -16.20
C ASN A 158 10.76 -0.12 -15.08
N ILE A 159 11.34 0.01 -13.89
CA ILE A 159 10.68 0.65 -12.74
C ILE A 159 10.44 2.14 -13.02
N MET A 160 11.28 2.77 -13.83
CA MET A 160 11.22 4.21 -14.07
C MET A 160 9.97 4.65 -14.84
N ASP A 161 9.42 3.80 -15.69
CA ASP A 161 8.13 4.05 -16.34
C ASP A 161 6.98 4.03 -15.34
N SER A 162 6.97 3.07 -14.42
CA SER A 162 6.00 3.06 -13.31
C SER A 162 6.15 4.29 -12.41
N VAL A 163 7.38 4.72 -12.13
CA VAL A 163 7.65 5.95 -11.37
C VAL A 163 7.11 7.17 -12.12
N GLU A 164 7.43 7.32 -13.41
CA GLU A 164 6.97 8.47 -14.20
C GLU A 164 5.45 8.50 -14.31
N TYR A 165 4.84 7.33 -14.52
CA TYR A 165 3.41 7.18 -14.58
C TYR A 165 2.74 7.61 -13.27
N ILE A 166 3.23 7.13 -12.11
CA ILE A 166 2.71 7.55 -10.80
C ILE A 166 2.98 9.04 -10.58
N SER A 167 4.16 9.56 -10.91
CA SER A 167 4.48 10.99 -10.81
C SER A 167 3.55 11.86 -11.65
N SER A 168 3.14 11.41 -12.84
CA SER A 168 2.15 12.13 -13.66
C SER A 168 0.80 12.23 -12.94
N ILE A 169 0.31 11.14 -12.34
CA ILE A 169 -0.95 11.13 -11.58
C ILE A 169 -0.85 12.07 -10.37
N LEU A 170 0.27 12.01 -9.64
CA LEU A 170 0.44 12.82 -8.42
C LEU A 170 0.63 14.32 -8.69
N ARG A 171 1.00 14.73 -9.91
CA ARG A 171 1.08 16.14 -10.29
C ARG A 171 -0.30 16.77 -10.54
N GLU A 172 -1.29 15.95 -10.89
CA GLU A 172 -2.66 16.38 -11.23
C GLU A 172 -3.59 16.47 -10.00
N ILE A 173 -3.11 16.07 -8.82
CA ILE A 173 -3.87 16.09 -7.55
C ILE A 173 -3.25 17.06 -6.54
#